data_AF-A0A9P8J9D2-F1
#
_entry.id   AF-A0A9P8J9D2-F1
#
_cell.length_a   1.000
_cell.length_b   1.000
_cell.length_c   1.000
_cell.angle_alpha   90.00
_cell.angle_beta   90.00
_cell.angle_gamma   90.00
#
_symmetry.space_group_name_H-M   'P 1'
#
loop_
_entity.id
_entity.type
_entity.pdbx_description
1 polymer ?
#
loop_
_entity_poly.entity_id
_entity_poly.type
_entity_poly.pdbx_seq_one_letter_code
_entity_poly.pdbx_strand_id
1 'polypeptide(L)'
;MVLMLREFHEPLSDIKSDPEALDNIIAAYIQLLRAAGRWELTSVYASRMSPTRGTKSLAQTMTDVQDLQEKMHFTKLMSTYGIDPVAVLTEQAKYLMEEVLPKKPAGQENLKIIESTKEDLYPGQRIKLNFAEEGKGGEGIADHLAVFHLMDGHWEVSFQTLAYACRKLLLNGCFQEASRLVDQLSFELLCTAKSRTILGTSVNVMDREETALLPQDAEHAAKLRVLQKQCRGYYELSLLVKAVDALNAWRTVEHDYATKVPRPSSLPAKVKTTFEDTCAAIEPVLSGILIHAKDDDEAADLAKIRNWYLPEVVLAYNTVLCAGAHMISRDHLLRSMELANDVANDKTGLAECFMESRRMRELVVAFAQSSETMLKLNEMNQGKRERKNKAGKNLDIWEIKA
;
A
#
# COMPACT_ATOMS: atom_id res chain seq x y z
N MET A 1 -29.20 -12.90 35.20
CA MET A 1 -29.49 -14.13 35.97
C MET A 1 -28.34 -15.14 35.92
N VAL A 2 -27.78 -15.46 34.74
CA VAL A 2 -26.62 -16.39 34.62
C VAL A 2 -25.32 -15.88 35.25
N LEU A 3 -25.04 -14.57 35.20
CA LEU A 3 -23.85 -14.00 35.85
C LEU A 3 -23.99 -13.90 37.38
N MET A 4 -25.22 -13.73 37.87
CA MET A 4 -25.53 -13.82 39.31
C MET A 4 -25.33 -15.24 39.85
N LEU A 5 -25.47 -16.28 39.01
CA LEU A 5 -25.21 -17.66 39.40
C LEU A 5 -23.72 -17.97 39.62
N ARG A 6 -22.79 -17.14 39.09
CA ARG A 6 -21.34 -17.34 39.26
C ARG A 6 -20.79 -16.68 40.53
N GLU A 7 -21.38 -15.58 40.97
CA GLU A 7 -20.95 -14.88 42.20
C GLU A 7 -21.60 -15.45 43.48
N PHE A 8 -22.70 -16.22 43.36
CA PHE A 8 -23.43 -16.76 44.50
C PHE A 8 -23.32 -18.28 44.74
N HIS A 9 -22.49 -19.03 43.99
CA HIS A 9 -22.34 -20.48 44.25
C HIS A 9 -20.90 -20.98 44.18
N GLU A 10 -20.34 -21.28 45.35
CA GLU A 10 -19.71 -22.59 45.57
C GLU A 10 -20.74 -23.70 45.26
N PRO A 11 -20.27 -24.88 44.82
CA PRO A 11 -20.74 -25.57 43.63
C PRO A 11 -22.22 -25.98 43.72
N LEU A 12 -23.03 -25.55 42.74
CA LEU A 12 -24.21 -26.34 42.38
C LEU A 12 -23.71 -27.65 41.78
N SER A 13 -23.80 -28.68 42.60
CA SER A 13 -23.73 -30.09 42.29
C SER A 13 -24.32 -30.47 40.93
N ASP A 14 -23.59 -31.34 40.23
CA ASP A 14 -24.08 -32.30 39.23
C ASP A 14 -24.54 -31.86 37.85
N ILE A 15 -24.20 -30.65 37.41
CA ILE A 15 -24.08 -30.38 35.97
C ILE A 15 -22.68 -29.86 35.76
N LYS A 16 -21.84 -30.62 35.06
CA LYS A 16 -20.62 -30.08 34.43
C LYS A 16 -21.08 -28.94 33.53
N SER A 17 -21.19 -27.73 34.08
CA SER A 17 -21.59 -26.55 33.33
C SER A 17 -20.48 -26.34 32.32
N ASP A 18 -20.75 -26.77 31.09
CA ASP A 18 -19.76 -26.79 30.03
C ASP A 18 -19.22 -25.35 29.87
N PRO A 19 -17.93 -25.12 30.11
CA PRO A 19 -17.35 -23.78 29.99
C PRO A 19 -17.61 -23.19 28.59
N GLU A 20 -17.76 -24.03 27.57
CA GLU A 20 -18.10 -23.59 26.22
C GLU A 20 -19.55 -23.11 26.09
N ALA A 21 -20.49 -23.76 26.78
CA ALA A 21 -21.89 -23.35 26.79
C ALA A 21 -22.08 -21.99 27.47
N LEU A 22 -21.34 -21.73 28.55
CA LEU A 22 -21.32 -20.42 29.20
C LEU A 22 -20.73 -19.34 28.30
N ASP A 23 -19.60 -19.63 27.64
CA ASP A 23 -19.00 -18.70 26.66
C ASP A 23 -19.97 -18.40 25.50
N ASN A 24 -20.74 -19.39 25.02
CA ASN A 24 -21.75 -19.18 23.99
C ASN A 24 -22.87 -18.25 24.46
N ILE A 25 -23.35 -18.41 25.70
CA ILE A 25 -24.40 -17.55 26.28
C ILE A 25 -23.89 -16.11 26.43
N ILE A 26 -22.66 -15.94 26.94
CA ILE A 26 -22.07 -14.61 27.11
C ILE A 26 -21.83 -13.97 25.74
N ALA A 27 -21.32 -14.71 24.75
CA ALA A 27 -21.16 -14.23 23.38
C ALA A 27 -22.49 -13.78 22.76
N ALA A 28 -23.56 -14.58 22.90
CA ALA A 28 -24.89 -14.21 22.41
C ALA A 28 -25.40 -12.92 23.08
N TYR A 29 -25.14 -12.76 24.38
CA TYR A 29 -25.48 -11.53 25.09
C TYR A 29 -24.65 -10.32 24.64
N ILE A 30 -23.35 -10.50 24.35
CA ILE A 30 -22.51 -9.44 23.77
C ILE A 30 -23.05 -9.02 22.40
N GLN A 31 -23.48 -9.97 21.55
CA GLN A 31 -24.11 -9.64 20.26
C GLN A 31 -25.44 -8.89 20.43
N LEU A 32 -26.23 -9.22 21.47
CA LEU A 32 -27.44 -8.46 21.82
C LEU A 32 -27.11 -7.02 22.23
N LEU A 33 -26.09 -6.83 23.07
CA LEU A 33 -25.63 -5.51 23.52
C LEU A 33 -25.09 -4.68 22.36
N ARG A 34 -24.34 -5.32 21.47
CA ARG A 34 -23.84 -4.76 20.21
C ARG A 34 -25.00 -4.26 19.34
N ALA A 35 -26.03 -5.08 19.12
CA ALA A 35 -27.24 -4.70 18.37
C ALA A 35 -28.04 -3.56 19.06
N ALA A 36 -27.97 -3.46 20.39
CA ALA A 36 -28.57 -2.37 21.16
C ALA A 36 -27.71 -1.09 21.21
N GLY A 37 -26.54 -1.08 20.56
CA GLY A 37 -25.59 0.04 20.58
C GLY A 37 -24.88 0.28 21.91
N ARG A 38 -24.99 -0.65 22.88
CA ARG A 38 -24.39 -0.53 24.22
C ARG A 38 -23.06 -1.28 24.30
N TRP A 39 -22.07 -0.79 23.56
CA TRP A 39 -20.75 -1.42 23.48
C TRP A 39 -19.90 -1.27 24.75
N GLU A 40 -20.10 -0.23 25.57
CA GLU A 40 -19.31 0.02 26.79
C GLU A 40 -19.30 -1.16 27.77
N LEU A 41 -20.43 -1.86 27.87
CA LEU A 41 -20.60 -2.99 28.79
C LEU A 41 -19.97 -4.28 28.27
N THR A 42 -19.63 -4.35 26.96
CA THR A 42 -19.14 -5.58 26.34
C THR A 42 -17.79 -6.03 26.90
N SER A 43 -16.89 -5.10 27.26
CA SER A 43 -15.60 -5.41 27.90
C SER A 43 -15.76 -6.12 29.23
N VAL A 44 -16.80 -5.76 30.01
CA VAL A 44 -17.09 -6.40 31.31
C VAL A 44 -17.46 -7.86 31.09
N TYR A 45 -18.34 -8.13 30.13
CA TYR A 45 -18.80 -9.48 29.86
C TYR A 45 -17.71 -10.34 29.19
N ALA A 46 -16.93 -9.75 28.29
CA ALA A 46 -15.81 -10.41 27.63
C ALA A 46 -14.71 -10.83 28.62
N SER A 47 -14.47 -10.07 29.69
CA SER A 47 -13.48 -10.44 30.73
C SER A 47 -13.85 -11.71 31.50
N ARG A 48 -15.12 -12.12 31.46
CA ARG A 48 -15.61 -13.34 32.13
C ARG A 48 -15.55 -14.59 31.26
N MET A 49 -15.26 -14.44 29.97
CA MET A 49 -15.12 -15.52 29.00
C MET A 49 -13.68 -16.04 28.92
N SER A 50 -13.46 -17.12 28.18
CA SER A 50 -12.09 -17.49 27.78
C SER A 50 -11.40 -16.34 27.02
N PRO A 51 -10.08 -16.11 27.21
CA PRO A 51 -9.39 -14.94 26.68
C PRO A 51 -9.43 -14.87 25.15
N THR A 52 -9.32 -16.01 24.47
CA THR A 52 -9.40 -16.11 23.02
C THR A 52 -10.78 -15.73 22.49
N ARG A 53 -11.86 -16.22 23.09
CA ARG A 53 -13.23 -15.90 22.66
C ARG A 53 -13.65 -14.49 23.05
N GLY A 54 -13.22 -14.00 24.22
CA GLY A 54 -13.44 -12.62 24.65
C GLY A 54 -12.80 -11.64 23.66
N THR A 55 -11.55 -11.89 23.26
CA THR A 55 -10.82 -11.06 22.29
C THR A 55 -11.54 -11.00 20.94
N LYS A 56 -11.96 -12.16 20.41
CA LYS A 56 -12.71 -12.23 19.14
C LYS A 56 -14.08 -11.53 19.21
N SER A 57 -14.79 -11.66 20.33
CA SER A 57 -16.11 -11.03 20.51
C SER A 57 -16.00 -9.51 20.60
N LEU A 58 -14.96 -9.00 21.28
CA LEU A 58 -14.67 -7.57 21.35
C LEU A 58 -14.17 -7.01 20.01
N ALA A 59 -13.35 -7.76 19.28
CA ALA A 59 -12.88 -7.37 17.95
C ALA A 59 -14.05 -7.13 16.98
N GLN A 60 -15.06 -7.99 17.01
CA GLN A 60 -16.29 -7.80 16.23
C GLN A 60 -17.11 -6.59 16.69
N THR A 61 -17.23 -6.39 18.01
CA THR A 61 -17.96 -5.25 18.58
C THR A 61 -17.29 -3.92 18.22
N MET A 62 -15.95 -3.90 18.19
CA MET A 62 -15.16 -2.72 17.87
C MET A 62 -15.35 -2.24 16.42
N THR A 63 -15.78 -3.12 15.52
CA THR A 63 -16.11 -2.76 14.13
C THR A 63 -17.40 -1.94 14.03
N ASP A 64 -18.28 -1.96 15.03
CA ASP A 64 -19.51 -1.15 14.99
C ASP A 64 -19.28 0.29 15.47
N VAL A 65 -18.22 0.50 16.26
CA VAL A 65 -17.83 1.83 16.71
C VAL A 65 -17.17 2.53 15.52
N GLN A 66 -17.75 3.65 15.06
CA GLN A 66 -17.19 4.41 13.94
C GLN A 66 -16.24 5.51 14.43
N ASP A 67 -16.64 6.22 15.49
CA ASP A 67 -15.89 7.36 16.01
C ASP A 67 -14.56 6.96 16.65
N LEU A 68 -13.53 7.76 16.39
CA LEU A 68 -12.17 7.50 16.85
C LEU A 68 -12.02 7.74 18.36
N GLN A 69 -12.74 8.72 18.93
CA GLN A 69 -12.69 8.97 20.38
C GLN A 69 -13.41 7.86 21.15
N GLU A 70 -14.54 7.40 20.64
CA GLU A 70 -15.25 6.23 21.19
C GLU A 70 -14.38 4.96 21.13
N LYS A 71 -13.68 4.71 20.01
CA LYS A 71 -12.70 3.61 19.91
C LYS A 71 -11.60 3.72 20.98
N MET A 72 -11.10 4.94 21.23
CA MET A 72 -10.11 5.19 22.29
C MET A 72 -10.67 5.00 23.70
N HIS A 73 -11.92 5.36 23.93
CA HIS A 73 -12.59 5.04 25.19
C HIS A 73 -12.71 3.53 25.37
N PHE A 74 -13.05 2.81 24.30
CA PHE A 74 -13.22 1.37 24.31
C PHE A 74 -11.90 0.64 24.60
N THR A 75 -10.77 1.06 24.03
CA THR A 75 -9.45 0.47 24.36
C THR A 75 -9.06 0.69 25.82
N LYS A 76 -9.37 1.86 26.40
CA LYS A 76 -9.15 2.13 27.83
C LYS A 76 -10.01 1.24 28.74
N LEU A 77 -11.26 1.01 28.35
CA LEU A 77 -12.16 0.07 29.04
C LEU A 77 -11.58 -1.35 29.01
N MET A 78 -11.09 -1.82 27.86
CA MET A 78 -10.46 -3.15 27.74
C MET A 78 -9.28 -3.31 28.72
N SER A 79 -8.38 -2.32 28.76
CA SER A 79 -7.25 -2.34 29.69
C SER A 79 -7.68 -2.36 31.16
N THR A 80 -8.76 -1.64 31.50
CA THR A 80 -9.30 -1.59 32.87
C THR A 80 -9.77 -2.97 33.35
N TYR A 81 -10.32 -3.79 32.44
CA TYR A 81 -10.78 -5.15 32.75
C TYR A 81 -9.72 -6.23 32.48
N GLY A 82 -8.46 -5.85 32.27
CA GLY A 82 -7.34 -6.79 32.09
C GLY A 82 -7.32 -7.49 30.72
N ILE A 83 -8.00 -6.93 29.72
CA ILE A 83 -7.98 -7.42 28.34
C ILE A 83 -6.93 -6.63 27.56
N ASP A 84 -6.08 -7.31 26.79
CA ASP A 84 -5.09 -6.67 25.94
C ASP A 84 -5.74 -5.99 24.71
N PRO A 85 -5.76 -4.65 24.62
CA PRO A 85 -6.37 -3.94 23.50
C PRO A 85 -5.64 -4.21 22.18
N VAL A 86 -4.33 -4.51 22.21
CA VAL A 86 -3.53 -4.75 20.99
C VAL A 86 -3.90 -6.09 20.37
N ALA A 87 -4.10 -7.12 21.19
CA ALA A 87 -4.62 -8.41 20.74
C ALA A 87 -6.01 -8.27 20.10
N VAL A 88 -6.91 -7.48 20.71
CA VAL A 88 -8.25 -7.22 20.17
C VAL A 88 -8.18 -6.51 18.81
N LEU A 89 -7.33 -5.49 18.67
CA LEU A 89 -7.16 -4.75 17.42
C LEU A 89 -6.54 -5.60 16.31
N THR A 90 -5.60 -6.48 16.67
CA THR A 90 -5.01 -7.43 15.71
C THR A 90 -6.06 -8.42 15.21
N GLU A 91 -6.89 -8.96 16.10
CA GLU A 91 -8.01 -9.82 15.73
C GLU A 91 -9.09 -9.05 14.96
N GLN A 92 -9.32 -7.77 15.24
CA GLN A 92 -10.22 -6.91 14.48
C GLN A 92 -9.74 -6.77 13.04
N ALA A 93 -8.46 -6.48 12.85
CA ALA A 93 -7.88 -6.37 11.51
C ALA A 93 -8.04 -7.69 10.74
N LYS A 94 -7.81 -8.85 11.38
CA LYS A 94 -8.05 -10.16 10.75
C LYS A 94 -9.52 -10.33 10.37
N TYR A 95 -10.45 -10.04 11.28
CA TYR A 95 -11.89 -10.14 11.03
C TYR A 95 -12.31 -9.26 9.85
N LEU A 96 -11.81 -8.02 9.77
CA LEU A 96 -12.07 -7.13 8.64
C LEU A 96 -11.57 -7.71 7.31
N MET A 97 -10.37 -8.32 7.30
CA MET A 97 -9.78 -8.87 6.08
C MET A 97 -10.37 -10.22 5.63
N GLU A 98 -10.86 -11.04 6.57
CA GLU A 98 -11.31 -12.41 6.29
C GLU A 98 -12.83 -12.50 6.06
N GLU A 99 -13.61 -11.73 6.83
CA GLU A 99 -15.08 -11.82 6.87
C GLU A 99 -15.76 -10.63 6.21
N VAL A 100 -15.24 -9.40 6.40
CA VAL A 100 -15.87 -8.18 5.88
C VAL A 100 -15.43 -7.85 4.46
N LEU A 101 -14.15 -8.08 4.16
CA LEU A 101 -13.60 -7.80 2.85
C LEU A 101 -14.26 -8.70 1.79
N PRO A 102 -14.81 -8.13 0.69
CA PRO A 102 -15.45 -8.94 -0.33
C PRO A 102 -14.43 -9.88 -0.96
N LYS A 103 -14.73 -11.18 -0.93
CA LYS A 103 -13.89 -12.18 -1.56
C LYS A 103 -13.97 -12.01 -3.07
N LYS A 104 -12.81 -11.79 -3.69
CA LYS A 104 -12.69 -11.64 -5.13
C LYS A 104 -13.21 -12.90 -5.86
N PRO A 105 -14.05 -12.78 -6.90
CA PRO A 105 -14.46 -13.91 -7.72
C PRO A 105 -13.25 -14.48 -8.49
N ALA A 106 -13.17 -15.81 -8.57
CA ALA A 106 -12.09 -16.50 -9.27
C ALA A 106 -12.06 -16.08 -10.75
N GLY A 107 -10.97 -15.44 -11.20
CA GLY A 107 -10.74 -15.07 -12.60
C GLY A 107 -10.71 -13.57 -12.92
N GLN A 108 -11.00 -12.68 -11.97
CA GLN A 108 -10.85 -11.24 -12.22
C GLN A 108 -9.36 -10.83 -12.23
N GLU A 109 -8.92 -10.05 -13.20
CA GLU A 109 -7.59 -9.41 -13.19
C GLU A 109 -7.67 -8.16 -12.30
N ASN A 110 -6.67 -7.94 -11.42
CA ASN A 110 -6.82 -6.99 -10.31
C ASN A 110 -6.73 -5.52 -10.71
N LEU A 111 -5.82 -5.19 -11.63
CA LEU A 111 -5.63 -3.83 -12.06
C LEU A 111 -5.06 -3.87 -13.47
N LYS A 112 -5.79 -3.34 -14.43
CA LYS A 112 -5.29 -3.13 -15.79
C LYS A 112 -5.11 -1.64 -15.98
N ILE A 113 -3.90 -1.17 -15.72
CA ILE A 113 -3.54 0.25 -15.82
C ILE A 113 -3.50 0.65 -17.30
N ILE A 114 -3.17 -0.28 -18.20
CA ILE A 114 -2.83 0.06 -19.59
C ILE A 114 -3.92 -0.35 -20.59
N GLU A 115 -4.22 0.57 -21.50
CA GLU A 115 -5.07 0.38 -22.68
C GLU A 115 -4.24 0.52 -23.97
N SER A 116 -4.50 -0.34 -24.96
CA SER A 116 -3.85 -0.23 -26.27
C SER A 116 -4.49 0.89 -27.09
N THR A 117 -3.69 1.86 -27.53
CA THR A 117 -4.14 3.05 -28.26
C THR A 117 -3.30 3.27 -29.51
N LYS A 118 -3.91 3.78 -30.59
CA LYS A 118 -3.22 4.06 -31.88
C LYS A 118 -2.98 5.56 -32.12
N GLU A 119 -3.08 6.38 -31.08
CA GLU A 119 -2.91 7.83 -31.17
C GLU A 119 -1.41 8.18 -31.27
N ASP A 120 -1.04 9.13 -32.12
CA ASP A 120 0.37 9.47 -32.34
C ASP A 120 1.08 10.04 -31.09
N LEU A 121 0.32 10.60 -30.14
CA LEU A 121 0.84 11.09 -28.87
C LEU A 121 1.21 9.95 -27.90
N TYR A 122 0.63 8.76 -28.12
CA TYR A 122 0.74 7.59 -27.26
C TYR A 122 1.11 6.38 -28.12
N PRO A 123 2.40 6.04 -28.25
CA PRO A 123 2.81 4.99 -29.16
C PRO A 123 2.31 3.63 -28.66
N GLY A 124 1.18 3.16 -29.19
CA GLY A 124 0.62 1.83 -28.97
C GLY A 124 -0.09 1.61 -27.62
N GLN A 125 0.29 2.34 -26.56
CA GLN A 125 -0.20 2.13 -25.19
C GLN A 125 -0.45 3.45 -24.47
N ARG A 126 -1.50 3.49 -23.65
CA ARG A 126 -1.88 4.61 -22.79
C ARG A 126 -2.33 4.09 -21.43
N ILE A 127 -2.22 4.89 -20.38
CA ILE A 127 -2.87 4.60 -19.10
C ILE A 127 -4.38 4.79 -19.25
N LYS A 128 -5.20 3.88 -18.74
CA LYS A 128 -6.66 3.98 -18.74
C LYS A 128 -7.13 5.11 -17.82
N LEU A 129 -8.18 5.85 -18.20
CA LEU A 129 -8.76 6.85 -17.30
C LEU A 129 -9.54 6.16 -16.16
N ASN A 130 -9.39 6.63 -14.93
CA ASN A 130 -10.09 6.13 -13.74
C ASN A 130 -9.91 4.63 -13.45
N PHE A 131 -8.77 4.04 -13.81
CA PHE A 131 -8.48 2.62 -13.53
C PHE A 131 -8.53 2.29 -12.02
N ALA A 132 -8.31 3.29 -11.15
CA ALA A 132 -8.38 3.14 -9.71
C ALA A 132 -9.82 3.03 -9.17
N GLU A 133 -10.85 3.43 -9.92
CA GLU A 133 -12.27 3.42 -9.48
C GLU A 133 -12.97 2.08 -9.68
N GLU A 134 -12.31 1.12 -10.34
CA GLU A 134 -12.94 -0.18 -10.70
C GLU A 134 -13.02 -1.15 -9.51
N GLY A 135 -12.20 -0.95 -8.48
CA GLY A 135 -12.16 -1.78 -7.27
C GLY A 135 -13.09 -1.28 -6.18
N LYS A 136 -14.40 -1.53 -6.28
CA LYS A 136 -15.38 -1.21 -5.23
C LYS A 136 -15.38 -2.29 -4.15
N GLY A 137 -15.14 -1.91 -2.89
CA GLY A 137 -15.24 -2.83 -1.76
C GLY A 137 -14.34 -2.43 -0.57
N GLY A 138 -14.80 -2.75 0.65
CA GLY A 138 -14.02 -2.52 1.87
C GLY A 138 -14.04 -1.08 2.41
N GLU A 139 -14.99 -0.26 1.98
CA GLU A 139 -15.11 1.14 2.45
C GLU A 139 -15.16 1.22 3.98
N GLY A 140 -14.27 2.02 4.57
CA GLY A 140 -14.23 2.28 6.01
C GLY A 140 -13.29 1.39 6.81
N ILE A 141 -12.66 0.39 6.19
CA ILE A 141 -11.62 -0.44 6.82
C ILE A 141 -10.45 0.44 7.30
N ALA A 142 -10.03 1.42 6.51
CA ALA A 142 -8.98 2.38 6.87
C ALA A 142 -9.34 3.16 8.15
N ASP A 143 -10.60 3.57 8.30
CA ASP A 143 -11.08 4.29 9.47
C ASP A 143 -11.08 3.41 10.74
N HIS A 144 -11.27 2.09 10.60
CA HIS A 144 -11.11 1.15 11.72
C HIS A 144 -9.64 0.97 12.12
N LEU A 145 -8.74 0.92 11.14
CA LEU A 145 -7.31 0.77 11.38
C LEU A 145 -6.63 2.06 11.87
N ALA A 146 -7.27 3.22 11.70
CA ALA A 146 -6.77 4.52 12.18
C ALA A 146 -6.41 4.53 13.68
N VAL A 147 -7.02 3.65 14.48
CA VAL A 147 -6.73 3.47 15.91
C VAL A 147 -5.26 3.17 16.18
N PHE A 148 -4.56 2.47 15.26
CA PHE A 148 -3.14 2.13 15.43
C PHE A 148 -2.22 3.35 15.49
N HIS A 149 -2.65 4.49 14.95
CA HIS A 149 -1.90 5.75 15.05
C HIS A 149 -1.90 6.31 16.47
N LEU A 150 -3.05 6.25 17.15
CA LEU A 150 -3.22 6.82 18.48
C LEU A 150 -2.66 5.94 19.60
N MET A 151 -2.36 4.68 19.31
CA MET A 151 -1.75 3.78 20.29
C MET A 151 -0.24 4.04 20.42
N ASP A 152 0.16 4.46 21.61
CA ASP A 152 1.55 4.57 21.99
C ASP A 152 2.17 3.17 22.20
N GLY A 153 3.38 2.97 21.68
CA GLY A 153 4.06 1.67 21.75
C GLY A 153 3.62 0.66 20.68
N HIS A 154 4.08 -0.59 20.85
CA HIS A 154 3.74 -1.72 19.97
C HIS A 154 4.08 -1.52 18.48
N TRP A 155 5.32 -1.09 18.22
CA TRP A 155 5.88 -0.89 16.86
C TRP A 155 5.65 -2.09 15.95
N GLU A 156 6.13 -3.26 16.37
CA GLU A 156 6.10 -4.48 15.56
C GLU A 156 4.67 -4.87 15.18
N VAL A 157 3.76 -4.92 16.14
CA VAL A 157 2.38 -5.36 15.91
C VAL A 157 1.65 -4.37 15.01
N SER A 158 1.88 -3.07 15.18
CA SER A 158 1.24 -2.04 14.34
C SER A 158 1.66 -2.19 12.88
N PHE A 159 2.97 -2.23 12.60
CA PHE A 159 3.45 -2.33 11.22
C PHE A 159 3.12 -3.68 10.58
N GLN A 160 3.18 -4.78 11.33
CA GLN A 160 2.80 -6.10 10.80
C GLN A 160 1.30 -6.19 10.48
N THR A 161 0.44 -5.63 11.34
CA THR A 161 -1.01 -5.64 11.11
C THR A 161 -1.39 -4.75 9.93
N LEU A 162 -0.78 -3.57 9.81
CA LEU A 162 -1.00 -2.67 8.68
C LEU A 162 -0.44 -3.24 7.37
N ALA A 163 0.72 -3.90 7.40
CA ALA A 163 1.25 -4.62 6.25
C ALA A 163 0.29 -5.74 5.82
N TYR A 164 -0.18 -6.55 6.76
CA TYR A 164 -1.16 -7.61 6.49
C TYR A 164 -2.45 -7.06 5.86
N ALA A 165 -3.02 -6.00 6.44
CA ALA A 165 -4.21 -5.34 5.92
C ALA A 165 -3.98 -4.82 4.48
N CYS A 166 -2.89 -4.10 4.25
CA CYS A 166 -2.56 -3.57 2.92
C CYS A 166 -2.35 -4.70 1.89
N ARG A 167 -1.67 -5.79 2.25
CA ARG A 167 -1.53 -6.97 1.38
C ARG A 167 -2.88 -7.55 0.99
N LYS A 168 -3.78 -7.76 1.95
CA LYS A 168 -5.10 -8.35 1.68
C LYS A 168 -5.99 -7.43 0.84
N LEU A 169 -5.93 -6.12 1.05
CA LEU A 169 -6.63 -5.14 0.20
C LEU A 169 -6.13 -5.20 -1.25
N LEU A 170 -4.81 -5.20 -1.46
CA LEU A 170 -4.20 -5.28 -2.79
C LEU A 170 -4.49 -6.61 -3.49
N LEU A 171 -4.50 -7.73 -2.76
CA LEU A 171 -4.81 -9.04 -3.35
C LEU A 171 -6.27 -9.14 -3.84
N ASN A 172 -7.20 -8.52 -3.13
CA ASN A 172 -8.62 -8.49 -3.49
C ASN A 172 -8.98 -7.40 -4.51
N GLY A 173 -8.02 -6.57 -4.94
CA GLY A 173 -8.24 -5.50 -5.91
C GLY A 173 -8.96 -4.27 -5.35
N CYS A 174 -9.06 -4.14 -4.03
CA CYS A 174 -9.65 -2.97 -3.35
C CYS A 174 -8.59 -1.86 -3.21
N PHE A 175 -8.15 -1.32 -4.35
CA PHE A 175 -7.04 -0.36 -4.39
C PHE A 175 -7.36 0.98 -3.72
N GLN A 176 -8.58 1.50 -3.87
CA GLN A 176 -8.97 2.79 -3.27
C GLN A 176 -8.86 2.78 -1.74
N GLU A 177 -9.27 1.68 -1.10
CA GLU A 177 -9.17 1.55 0.34
C GLU A 177 -7.71 1.38 0.78
N ALA A 178 -6.87 0.72 -0.03
CA ALA A 178 -5.43 0.64 0.23
C ALA A 178 -4.75 2.01 0.11
N SER A 179 -5.14 2.82 -0.90
CA SER A 179 -4.72 4.21 -1.05
C SER A 179 -5.13 5.06 0.15
N ARG A 180 -6.41 5.02 0.52
CA ARG A 180 -6.93 5.70 1.72
C ARG A 180 -6.21 5.29 2.99
N LEU A 181 -5.91 4.00 3.15
CA LEU A 181 -5.14 3.49 4.29
C LEU A 181 -3.75 4.12 4.33
N VAL A 182 -3.03 4.15 3.20
CA VAL A 182 -1.68 4.72 3.10
C VAL A 182 -1.68 6.23 3.32
N ASP A 183 -2.72 6.94 2.88
CA ASP A 183 -2.88 8.38 3.07
C ASP A 183 -3.19 8.74 4.53
N GLN A 184 -4.17 8.06 5.13
CA GLN A 184 -4.55 8.28 6.53
C GLN A 184 -3.46 7.83 7.50
N LEU A 185 -2.83 6.69 7.23
CA LEU A 185 -1.79 6.08 8.05
C LEU A 185 -0.46 6.11 7.30
N SER A 186 -0.02 7.33 6.97
CA SER A 186 1.24 7.51 6.27
C SER A 186 2.39 6.93 7.09
N PHE A 187 3.29 6.23 6.39
CA PHE A 187 4.44 5.58 7.01
C PHE A 187 5.28 6.57 7.83
N GLU A 188 5.49 7.77 7.29
CA GLU A 188 6.27 8.84 7.91
C GLU A 188 5.65 9.31 9.23
N LEU A 189 4.32 9.54 9.26
CA LEU A 189 3.61 9.96 10.47
C LEU A 189 3.62 8.87 11.54
N LEU A 190 3.41 7.61 11.15
CA LEU A 190 3.47 6.48 12.09
C LEU A 190 4.88 6.25 12.63
N CYS A 191 5.88 6.35 11.77
CA CYS A 191 7.27 6.16 12.13
C CYS A 191 7.73 7.23 13.12
N THR A 192 7.45 8.50 12.85
CA THR A 192 7.81 9.62 13.73
C THR A 192 7.08 9.57 15.07
N ALA A 193 5.79 9.21 15.07
CA ALA A 193 5.01 9.06 16.31
C ALA A 193 5.55 7.92 17.20
N LYS A 194 5.78 6.73 16.63
CA LYS A 194 6.16 5.55 17.40
C LYS A 194 7.66 5.49 17.73
N SER A 195 8.53 6.04 16.88
CA SER A 195 9.98 6.05 17.10
C SER A 195 10.37 6.79 18.38
N ARG A 196 9.65 7.86 18.75
CA ARG A 196 9.91 8.63 19.97
C ARG A 196 9.90 7.77 21.23
N THR A 197 9.00 6.79 21.31
CA THR A 197 8.86 5.92 22.49
C THR A 197 10.03 4.93 22.62
N ILE A 198 10.68 4.57 21.49
CA ILE A 198 11.70 3.53 21.44
C ILE A 198 13.12 4.12 21.40
N LEU A 199 13.31 5.13 20.57
CA LEU A 199 14.60 5.78 20.31
C LEU A 199 14.76 7.11 21.06
N GLY A 200 13.72 7.58 21.76
CA GLY A 200 13.71 8.90 22.41
C GLY A 200 13.63 10.09 21.45
N THR A 201 13.72 9.84 20.13
CA THR A 201 13.72 10.82 19.06
C THR A 201 12.71 10.41 17.99
N SER A 202 12.02 11.40 17.41
CA SER A 202 11.07 11.20 16.30
C SER A 202 11.84 11.20 14.99
N VAL A 203 12.09 10.03 14.42
CA VAL A 203 12.88 9.85 13.20
C VAL A 203 12.21 8.86 12.26
N ASN A 204 12.27 9.13 10.97
CA ASN A 204 11.98 8.17 9.92
C ASN A 204 13.11 7.15 9.81
N VAL A 205 12.82 5.94 10.30
CA VAL A 205 13.76 4.81 10.38
C VAL A 205 14.23 4.34 8.99
N MET A 206 13.48 4.64 7.93
CA MET A 206 13.82 4.25 6.55
C MET A 206 14.52 5.35 5.76
N ASP A 207 14.55 6.59 6.28
CA ASP A 207 15.27 7.69 5.64
C ASP A 207 16.76 7.63 6.00
N ARG A 208 17.61 7.58 4.98
CA ARG A 208 19.08 7.54 5.13
C ARG A 208 19.63 8.85 5.70
N GLU A 209 19.01 9.98 5.40
CA GLU A 209 19.49 11.29 5.86
C GLU A 209 19.18 11.48 7.34
N GLU A 210 17.96 11.19 7.77
CA GLU A 210 17.58 11.32 9.17
C GLU A 210 18.28 10.28 10.06
N THR A 211 18.44 9.05 9.59
CA THR A 211 19.16 8.01 10.35
C THR A 211 20.67 8.28 10.48
N ALA A 212 21.26 9.06 9.57
CA ALA A 212 22.67 9.46 9.67
C ALA A 212 22.92 10.46 10.82
N LEU A 213 21.89 11.18 11.26
CA LEU A 213 21.97 12.16 12.36
C LEU A 213 21.90 11.51 13.76
N LEU A 214 21.53 10.23 13.83
CA LEU A 214 21.41 9.50 15.08
C LEU A 214 22.79 9.08 15.65
N PRO A 215 22.90 8.89 16.98
CA PRO A 215 24.11 8.34 17.58
C PRO A 215 24.51 7.00 16.95
N GLN A 216 25.74 6.90 16.45
CA GLN A 216 26.25 5.69 15.77
C GLN A 216 26.79 4.63 16.73
N ASP A 217 26.22 4.54 17.94
CA ASP A 217 26.61 3.49 18.87
C ASP A 217 26.20 2.12 18.33
N ALA A 218 26.99 1.09 18.63
CA ALA A 218 26.70 -0.27 18.17
C ALA A 218 25.31 -0.77 18.60
N GLU A 219 24.85 -0.38 19.79
CA GLU A 219 23.51 -0.72 20.28
C GLU A 219 22.39 0.02 19.54
N HIS A 220 22.57 1.32 19.28
CA HIS A 220 21.60 2.13 18.52
C HIS A 220 21.48 1.62 17.07
N ALA A 221 22.62 1.29 16.44
CA ALA A 221 22.64 0.71 15.11
C ALA A 221 21.96 -0.68 15.05
N ALA A 222 22.14 -1.52 16.07
CA ALA A 222 21.47 -2.81 16.17
C ALA A 222 19.94 -2.66 16.32
N LYS A 223 19.50 -1.76 17.21
CA LYS A 223 18.07 -1.44 17.41
C LYS A 223 17.45 -0.90 16.12
N LEU A 224 18.13 0.02 15.44
CA LEU A 224 17.66 0.60 14.19
C LEU A 224 17.45 -0.48 13.11
N ARG A 225 18.39 -1.41 12.96
CA ARG A 225 18.26 -2.52 11.99
C ARG A 225 17.06 -3.41 12.28
N VAL A 226 16.76 -3.68 13.54
CA VAL A 226 15.57 -4.46 13.93
C VAL A 226 14.30 -3.69 13.57
N LEU A 227 14.22 -2.41 13.89
CA LEU A 227 13.07 -1.56 13.57
C LEU A 227 12.84 -1.47 12.05
N GLN A 228 13.92 -1.25 11.28
CA GLN A 228 13.90 -1.25 9.81
C GLN A 228 13.33 -2.55 9.27
N LYS A 229 13.81 -3.70 9.77
CA LYS A 229 13.31 -5.01 9.33
C LYS A 229 11.81 -5.18 9.62
N GLN A 230 11.35 -4.72 10.78
CA GLN A 230 9.95 -4.86 11.19
C GLN A 230 8.98 -3.96 10.39
N CYS A 231 9.41 -2.75 10.01
CA CYS A 231 8.53 -1.79 9.31
C CYS A 231 8.62 -1.88 7.78
N ARG A 232 9.65 -2.56 7.25
CA ARG A 232 9.95 -2.66 5.82
C ARG A 232 8.78 -3.12 4.96
N GLY A 233 8.03 -4.14 5.40
CA GLY A 233 6.90 -4.66 4.64
C GLY A 233 5.82 -3.62 4.38
N TYR A 234 5.42 -2.86 5.41
CA TYR A 234 4.44 -1.78 5.24
C TYR A 234 5.00 -0.61 4.42
N TYR A 235 6.28 -0.26 4.62
CA TYR A 235 6.95 0.77 3.84
C TYR A 235 6.94 0.45 2.34
N GLU A 236 7.38 -0.73 1.95
CA GLU A 236 7.44 -1.15 0.54
C GLU A 236 6.06 -1.23 -0.11
N LEU A 237 5.04 -1.67 0.63
CA LEU A 237 3.65 -1.65 0.15
C LEU A 237 3.14 -0.22 -0.01
N SER A 238 3.48 0.69 0.91
CA SER A 238 3.09 2.10 0.80
C SER A 238 3.73 2.79 -0.40
N LEU A 239 4.97 2.44 -0.75
CA LEU A 239 5.63 2.94 -1.96
C LEU A 239 4.92 2.47 -3.22
N LEU A 240 4.52 1.19 -3.28
CA LEU A 240 3.77 0.65 -4.41
C LEU A 240 2.43 1.37 -4.60
N VAL A 241 1.69 1.58 -3.52
CA VAL A 241 0.39 2.29 -3.55
C VAL A 241 0.58 3.74 -4.00
N LYS A 242 1.53 4.47 -3.40
CA LYS A 242 1.86 5.85 -3.80
C LYS A 242 2.28 5.96 -5.27
N ALA A 243 3.02 4.98 -5.79
CA ALA A 243 3.41 4.95 -7.20
C ALA A 243 2.20 4.81 -8.13
N VAL A 244 1.24 3.95 -7.79
CA VAL A 244 -0.01 3.78 -8.56
C VAL A 244 -0.90 5.03 -8.47
N ASP A 245 -1.00 5.65 -7.30
CA ASP A 245 -1.74 6.91 -7.13
C ASP A 245 -1.10 8.05 -7.95
N ALA A 246 0.22 8.13 -7.97
CA ALA A 246 0.94 9.10 -8.79
C ALA A 246 0.72 8.88 -10.30
N LEU A 247 0.58 7.64 -10.77
CA LEU A 247 0.20 7.33 -12.15
C LEU A 247 -1.22 7.78 -12.47
N ASN A 248 -2.16 7.59 -11.54
CA ASN A 248 -3.53 8.05 -11.70
C ASN A 248 -3.61 9.60 -11.74
N ALA A 249 -2.89 10.27 -10.84
CA ALA A 249 -2.77 11.72 -10.82
C ALA A 249 -2.18 12.27 -12.12
N TRP A 250 -1.10 11.65 -12.64
CA TRP A 250 -0.55 12.00 -13.95
C TRP A 250 -1.60 11.87 -15.05
N ARG A 251 -2.31 10.74 -15.11
CA ARG A 251 -3.26 10.47 -16.18
C ARG A 251 -4.41 11.47 -16.23
N THR A 252 -4.91 11.94 -15.09
CA THR A 252 -5.95 12.98 -15.04
C THR A 252 -5.44 14.31 -15.59
N VAL A 253 -4.23 14.74 -15.18
CA VAL A 253 -3.62 15.99 -15.64
C VAL A 253 -3.26 15.94 -17.12
N GLU A 254 -2.73 14.82 -17.58
CA GLU A 254 -2.42 14.58 -18.99
C GLU A 254 -3.70 14.61 -19.85
N HIS A 255 -4.79 13.99 -19.38
CA HIS A 255 -6.09 14.04 -20.05
C HIS A 255 -6.60 15.47 -20.22
N ASP A 256 -6.59 16.23 -19.14
CA ASP A 256 -7.04 17.62 -19.11
C ASP A 256 -6.21 18.48 -20.06
N TYR A 257 -4.92 18.21 -20.18
CA TYR A 257 -4.06 18.92 -21.13
C TYR A 257 -4.37 18.53 -22.58
N ALA A 258 -4.55 17.23 -22.85
CA ALA A 258 -4.81 16.74 -24.20
C ALA A 258 -6.18 17.19 -24.75
N THR A 259 -7.19 17.32 -23.89
CA THR A 259 -8.58 17.66 -24.25
C THR A 259 -8.88 19.16 -24.28
N LYS A 260 -8.05 20.01 -23.65
CA LYS A 260 -8.26 21.47 -23.66
C LYS A 260 -8.05 22.08 -25.06
N VAL A 261 -9.09 22.74 -25.55
CA VAL A 261 -9.06 23.56 -26.79
C VAL A 261 -9.43 25.01 -26.42
N PRO A 262 -8.59 26.01 -26.77
CA PRO A 262 -7.33 25.91 -27.49
C PRO A 262 -6.20 25.34 -26.62
N ARG A 263 -5.32 24.53 -27.23
CA ARG A 263 -4.16 23.97 -26.56
C ARG A 263 -3.26 25.13 -26.09
N PRO A 264 -2.96 25.25 -24.78
CA PRO A 264 -2.12 26.34 -24.31
C PRO A 264 -0.74 26.24 -24.97
N SER A 265 -0.21 27.36 -25.48
CA SER A 265 1.07 27.36 -26.21
C SER A 265 2.29 27.12 -25.30
N SER A 266 2.09 27.14 -23.98
CA SER A 266 3.11 26.91 -22.97
C SER A 266 2.69 25.74 -22.09
N LEU A 267 3.65 24.88 -21.77
CA LEU A 267 3.41 23.72 -20.92
C LEU A 267 3.05 24.21 -19.50
N PRO A 268 1.86 23.83 -18.97
CA PRO A 268 1.49 24.22 -17.62
C PRO A 268 2.47 23.68 -16.59
N ALA A 269 2.86 24.51 -15.62
CA ALA A 269 3.73 24.10 -14.53
C ALA A 269 3.21 22.85 -13.80
N LYS A 270 1.88 22.74 -13.66
CA LYS A 270 1.19 21.58 -13.06
C LYS A 270 1.55 20.25 -13.75
N VAL A 271 1.66 20.23 -15.08
CA VAL A 271 2.03 19.02 -15.82
C VAL A 271 3.46 18.61 -15.48
N LYS A 272 4.38 19.59 -15.48
CA LYS A 272 5.78 19.33 -15.19
C LYS A 272 6.00 18.84 -13.75
N THR A 273 5.34 19.47 -12.77
CA THR A 273 5.43 19.03 -11.37
C THR A 273 4.86 17.64 -11.20
N THR A 274 3.67 17.34 -11.75
CA THR A 274 3.09 16.00 -11.63
C THR A 274 3.95 14.94 -12.31
N PHE A 275 4.61 15.27 -13.43
CA PHE A 275 5.53 14.35 -14.09
C PHE A 275 6.74 14.02 -13.20
N GLU A 276 7.37 15.05 -12.62
CA GLU A 276 8.50 14.90 -11.71
C GLU A 276 8.10 14.10 -10.45
N ASP A 277 6.93 14.38 -9.89
CA ASP A 277 6.36 13.66 -8.73
C ASP A 277 6.13 12.18 -9.06
N THR A 278 5.56 11.86 -10.24
CA THR A 278 5.36 10.48 -10.68
C THR A 278 6.68 9.74 -10.86
N CYS A 279 7.70 10.39 -11.42
CA CYS A 279 9.02 9.78 -11.56
C CYS A 279 9.67 9.52 -10.20
N ALA A 280 9.59 10.48 -9.28
CA ALA A 280 10.11 10.34 -7.92
C ALA A 280 9.40 9.24 -7.11
N ALA A 281 8.11 9.02 -7.34
CA ALA A 281 7.35 7.95 -6.67
C ALA A 281 7.67 6.54 -7.20
N ILE A 282 8.00 6.40 -8.49
CA ILE A 282 8.25 5.10 -9.14
C ILE A 282 9.70 4.66 -8.99
N GLU A 283 10.66 5.58 -8.95
CA GLU A 283 12.10 5.26 -8.85
C GLU A 283 12.44 4.31 -7.67
N PRO A 284 11.89 4.49 -6.45
CA PRO A 284 12.12 3.55 -5.35
C PRO A 284 11.54 2.16 -5.62
N VAL A 285 10.42 2.06 -6.34
CA VAL A 285 9.78 0.78 -6.68
C VAL A 285 10.67 -0.05 -7.63
N LEU A 286 11.39 0.62 -8.54
CA LEU A 286 12.32 -0.03 -9.47
C LEU A 286 13.57 -0.59 -8.77
N SER A 287 13.95 -0.03 -7.61
CA SER A 287 15.14 -0.46 -6.86
C SER A 287 15.01 -1.83 -6.17
N GLY A 288 13.82 -2.45 -6.24
CA GLY A 288 13.50 -3.77 -5.70
C GLY A 288 12.70 -3.68 -4.40
N ILE A 289 11.41 -4.01 -4.49
CA ILE A 289 10.46 -3.98 -3.37
C ILE A 289 9.80 -5.34 -3.12
N LEU A 290 9.35 -5.64 -1.91
CA LEU A 290 8.57 -6.84 -1.55
C LEU A 290 9.33 -8.16 -1.72
N ILE A 291 10.65 -8.15 -1.51
CA ILE A 291 11.52 -9.34 -1.59
C ILE A 291 11.60 -10.05 -0.23
N HIS A 292 11.50 -9.29 0.86
CA HIS A 292 11.73 -9.80 2.21
C HIS A 292 10.41 -10.10 2.89
N ALA A 293 10.04 -11.37 2.89
CA ALA A 293 8.92 -11.88 3.68
C ALA A 293 9.36 -12.25 5.10
N LYS A 294 8.44 -12.16 6.05
CA LYS A 294 8.60 -12.71 7.40
C LYS A 294 8.35 -14.22 7.41
N ASP A 295 7.27 -14.65 6.75
CA ASP A 295 6.73 -16.02 6.77
C ASP A 295 6.41 -16.50 5.35
N ASP A 296 6.29 -17.82 5.15
CA ASP A 296 6.01 -18.43 3.83
C ASP A 296 4.69 -17.98 3.21
N ASP A 297 3.65 -17.80 4.05
CA ASP A 297 2.35 -17.27 3.60
C ASP A 297 2.47 -15.83 3.11
N GLU A 298 3.29 -15.02 3.78
CA GLU A 298 3.59 -13.67 3.35
C GLU A 298 4.39 -13.65 2.06
N ALA A 299 5.38 -14.55 1.91
CA ALA A 299 6.14 -14.68 0.68
C ALA A 299 5.23 -15.00 -0.52
N ALA A 300 4.27 -15.91 -0.35
CA ALA A 300 3.31 -16.26 -1.39
C ALA A 300 2.38 -15.09 -1.75
N ASP A 301 1.91 -14.34 -0.75
CA ASP A 301 1.09 -13.14 -0.97
C ASP A 301 1.88 -12.03 -1.67
N LEU A 302 3.13 -11.78 -1.27
CA LEU A 302 4.01 -10.77 -1.87
C LEU A 302 4.37 -11.11 -3.30
N ALA A 303 4.69 -12.37 -3.61
CA ALA A 303 4.97 -12.81 -4.98
C ALA A 303 3.77 -12.55 -5.91
N LYS A 304 2.55 -12.84 -5.46
CA LYS A 304 1.33 -12.54 -6.22
C LYS A 304 1.17 -11.03 -6.45
N ILE A 305 1.34 -10.21 -5.41
CA ILE A 305 1.26 -8.74 -5.55
C ILE A 305 2.31 -8.24 -6.54
N ARG A 306 3.56 -8.70 -6.43
CA ARG A 306 4.65 -8.32 -7.35
C ARG A 306 4.30 -8.65 -8.80
N ASN A 307 3.84 -9.87 -9.07
CA ASN A 307 3.52 -10.32 -10.43
C ASN A 307 2.32 -9.59 -11.05
N TRP A 308 1.41 -9.09 -10.22
CA TRP A 308 0.22 -8.38 -10.69
C TRP A 308 0.49 -6.90 -10.92
N TYR A 309 1.13 -6.22 -9.96
CA TYR A 309 1.25 -4.76 -9.98
C TYR A 309 2.56 -4.28 -10.60
N LEU A 310 3.71 -4.96 -10.40
CA LEU A 310 4.99 -4.45 -10.90
C LEU A 310 5.04 -4.37 -12.43
N PRO A 311 4.61 -5.40 -13.20
CA PRO A 311 4.59 -5.29 -14.66
C PRO A 311 3.71 -4.14 -15.16
N GLU A 312 2.53 -3.93 -14.55
CA GLU A 312 1.64 -2.82 -14.88
C GLU A 312 2.28 -1.46 -14.59
N VAL A 313 2.89 -1.28 -13.41
CA VAL A 313 3.53 -0.03 -13.01
C VAL A 313 4.72 0.30 -13.92
N VAL A 314 5.55 -0.67 -14.26
CA VAL A 314 6.72 -0.48 -15.14
C VAL A 314 6.29 -0.13 -16.57
N LEU A 315 5.31 -0.84 -17.11
CA LEU A 315 4.78 -0.54 -18.45
C LEU A 315 4.10 0.84 -18.47
N ALA A 316 3.34 1.18 -17.43
CA ALA A 316 2.70 2.48 -17.30
C ALA A 316 3.76 3.59 -17.20
N TYR A 317 4.82 3.37 -16.43
CA TYR A 317 5.94 4.30 -16.34
C TYR A 317 6.60 4.55 -17.71
N ASN A 318 6.79 3.51 -18.52
CA ASN A 318 7.29 3.67 -19.88
C ASN A 318 6.38 4.58 -20.73
N THR A 319 5.05 4.44 -20.59
CA THR A 319 4.11 5.33 -21.30
C THR A 319 4.18 6.78 -20.79
N VAL A 320 4.36 6.99 -19.47
CA VAL A 320 4.55 8.32 -18.88
C VAL A 320 5.82 8.97 -19.43
N LEU A 321 6.93 8.24 -19.50
CA LEU A 321 8.19 8.73 -20.07
C LEU A 321 8.05 9.10 -21.55
N CYS A 322 7.30 8.31 -22.33
CA CYS A 322 7.01 8.61 -23.74
C CYS A 322 6.15 9.87 -23.88
N ALA A 323 5.12 10.04 -23.06
CA ALA A 323 4.29 11.25 -23.07
C ALA A 323 5.11 12.48 -22.63
N GLY A 324 5.92 12.34 -21.58
CA GLY A 324 6.87 13.35 -21.11
C GLY A 324 7.89 13.75 -22.18
N ALA A 325 8.24 12.84 -23.09
CA ALA A 325 9.15 13.16 -24.19
C ALA A 325 8.54 14.06 -25.27
N HIS A 326 7.24 13.87 -25.56
CA HIS A 326 6.52 14.72 -26.49
C HIS A 326 6.19 16.10 -25.89
N MET A 327 6.02 16.15 -24.57
CA MET A 327 5.52 17.34 -23.86
C MET A 327 6.62 18.19 -23.20
N ILE A 328 7.66 17.57 -22.63
CA ILE A 328 8.68 18.22 -21.79
C ILE A 328 10.05 18.21 -22.47
N SER A 329 10.66 17.02 -22.59
CA SER A 329 12.04 16.88 -23.11
C SER A 329 12.29 15.48 -23.67
N ARG A 330 13.01 15.43 -24.79
CA ARG A 330 13.41 14.19 -25.48
C ARG A 330 14.28 13.28 -24.61
N ASP A 331 14.98 13.85 -23.62
CA ASP A 331 15.84 13.12 -22.68
C ASP A 331 15.08 12.04 -21.89
N HIS A 332 13.77 12.18 -21.71
CA HIS A 332 12.96 11.18 -21.01
C HIS A 332 12.85 9.86 -21.80
N LEU A 333 13.05 9.87 -23.13
CA LEU A 333 13.15 8.62 -23.91
C LEU A 333 14.47 7.88 -23.65
N LEU A 334 15.55 8.58 -23.32
CA LEU A 334 16.77 7.91 -22.88
C LEU A 334 16.53 7.17 -21.56
N ARG A 335 15.80 7.80 -20.62
CA ARG A 335 15.40 7.13 -19.36
C ARG A 335 14.51 5.91 -19.61
N SER A 336 13.61 5.98 -20.61
CA SER A 336 12.78 4.85 -21.03
C SER A 336 13.64 3.67 -21.52
N MET A 337 14.74 3.92 -22.24
CA MET A 337 15.68 2.84 -22.63
C MET A 337 16.50 2.32 -21.45
N GLU A 338 16.87 3.19 -20.50
CA GLU A 338 17.56 2.77 -19.27
C GLU A 338 16.69 1.89 -18.37
N LEU A 339 15.37 2.00 -18.46
CA LEU A 339 14.43 1.11 -17.75
C LEU A 339 14.67 -0.36 -18.10
N ALA A 340 15.16 -0.68 -19.30
CA ALA A 340 15.53 -2.04 -19.67
C ALA A 340 16.67 -2.58 -18.78
N ASN A 341 17.63 -1.73 -18.41
CA ASN A 341 18.71 -2.10 -17.48
C ASN A 341 18.17 -2.30 -16.07
N ASP A 342 17.22 -1.45 -15.65
CA ASP A 342 16.59 -1.55 -14.33
C ASP A 342 15.77 -2.84 -14.20
N VAL A 343 15.03 -3.23 -15.25
CA VAL A 343 14.28 -4.50 -15.30
C VAL A 343 15.21 -5.72 -15.36
N ALA A 344 16.32 -5.62 -16.10
CA ALA A 344 17.30 -6.69 -16.24
C ALA A 344 18.20 -6.88 -15.00
N ASN A 345 18.07 -6.03 -13.99
CA ASN A 345 18.88 -6.13 -12.77
C ASN A 345 18.41 -7.31 -11.90
N ASP A 346 19.23 -8.36 -11.84
CA ASP A 346 18.98 -9.59 -11.08
C ASP A 346 18.61 -9.34 -9.61
N LYS A 347 19.12 -8.26 -9.00
CA LYS A 347 18.86 -7.95 -7.58
C LYS A 347 17.41 -7.56 -7.31
N THR A 348 16.71 -7.04 -8.32
CA THR A 348 15.35 -6.52 -8.16
C THR A 348 14.29 -7.60 -8.36
N GLY A 349 14.62 -8.67 -9.09
CA GLY A 349 13.69 -9.73 -9.50
C GLY A 349 12.56 -9.23 -10.41
N LEU A 350 12.71 -8.09 -11.09
CA LEU A 350 11.69 -7.54 -11.98
C LEU A 350 11.50 -8.40 -13.24
N ALA A 351 12.60 -8.85 -13.84
CA ALA A 351 12.54 -9.75 -15.00
C ALA A 351 11.74 -11.03 -14.72
N GLU A 352 11.93 -11.64 -13.54
CA GLU A 352 11.19 -12.83 -13.10
C GLU A 352 9.68 -12.54 -13.03
N CYS A 353 9.28 -11.40 -12.46
CA CYS A 353 7.87 -10.97 -12.41
C CYS A 353 7.24 -10.83 -13.81
N PHE A 354 8.00 -10.32 -14.79
CA PHE A 354 7.54 -10.24 -16.18
C PHE A 354 7.43 -11.60 -16.88
N MET A 355 8.28 -12.56 -16.50
CA MET A 355 8.24 -13.93 -17.01
C MET A 355 7.06 -14.71 -16.41
N GLU A 356 6.86 -14.62 -15.09
CA GLU A 356 5.76 -15.29 -14.38
C GLU A 356 4.39 -14.74 -14.78
N SER A 357 4.28 -13.43 -15.01
CA SER A 357 3.07 -12.80 -15.55
C SER A 357 2.87 -13.02 -17.06
N ARG A 358 3.86 -13.58 -17.78
CA ARG A 358 3.88 -13.76 -19.25
C ARG A 358 3.78 -12.47 -20.06
N ARG A 359 4.24 -11.36 -19.50
CA ARG A 359 4.14 -10.01 -20.12
C ARG A 359 5.44 -9.45 -20.68
N MET A 360 6.51 -10.24 -20.66
CA MET A 360 7.79 -9.83 -21.25
C MET A 360 7.67 -9.36 -22.71
N ARG A 361 6.80 -10.01 -23.50
CA ARG A 361 6.53 -9.61 -24.89
C ARG A 361 5.95 -8.20 -24.98
N GLU A 362 5.05 -7.83 -24.08
CA GLU A 362 4.44 -6.49 -24.06
C GLU A 362 5.50 -5.43 -23.74
N LEU A 363 6.39 -5.70 -22.79
CA LEU A 363 7.49 -4.80 -22.43
C LEU A 363 8.45 -4.56 -23.60
N VAL A 364 8.86 -5.61 -24.29
CA VAL A 364 9.76 -5.50 -25.45
C VAL A 364 9.10 -4.71 -26.59
N VAL A 365 7.80 -4.94 -26.84
CA VAL A 365 7.05 -4.17 -27.83
C VAL A 365 6.95 -2.70 -27.43
N ALA A 366 6.70 -2.40 -26.15
CA ALA A 366 6.64 -1.04 -25.63
C ALA A 366 8.00 -0.32 -25.78
N PHE A 367 9.12 -1.00 -25.55
CA PHE A 367 10.44 -0.42 -25.80
C PHE A 367 10.71 -0.18 -27.29
N ALA A 368 10.32 -1.10 -28.17
CA ALA A 368 10.46 -0.90 -29.62
C ALA A 368 9.66 0.33 -30.09
N GLN A 369 8.45 0.52 -29.55
CA GLN A 369 7.62 1.69 -29.79
C GLN A 369 8.26 2.98 -29.26
N SER A 370 8.84 2.96 -28.06
CA SER A 370 9.64 4.07 -27.54
C SER A 370 10.84 4.41 -28.45
N SER A 371 11.55 3.41 -28.98
CA SER A 371 12.65 3.63 -29.94
C SER A 371 12.17 4.21 -31.27
N GLU A 372 11.04 3.77 -31.79
CA GLU A 372 10.44 4.32 -33.02
C GLU A 372 10.06 5.80 -32.84
N THR A 373 9.45 6.16 -31.69
CA THR A 373 9.13 7.57 -31.40
C THR A 373 10.39 8.43 -31.25
N MET A 374 11.47 7.89 -30.70
CA MET A 374 12.76 8.58 -30.63
C MET A 374 13.27 8.97 -32.02
N LEU A 375 13.16 8.06 -33.00
CA LEU A 375 13.53 8.32 -34.40
C LEU A 375 12.61 9.34 -35.06
N LYS A 376 11.29 9.21 -34.93
CA LYS A 376 10.31 10.15 -35.51
C LYS A 376 10.51 11.58 -35.00
N LEU A 377 10.72 11.74 -33.69
CA LEU A 377 11.01 13.04 -33.10
C LEU A 377 12.34 13.62 -33.60
N ASN A 378 13.26 12.76 -34.08
CA ASN A 378 14.56 13.16 -34.60
C ASN A 378 14.45 13.66 -36.04
N GLU A 379 13.71 12.93 -36.85
CA GLU A 379 13.37 13.33 -38.23
C GLU A 379 12.65 14.68 -38.26
N MET A 380 11.72 14.93 -37.32
CA MET A 380 11.00 16.21 -37.21
C MET A 380 11.91 17.41 -36.84
N ASN A 381 13.10 17.17 -36.26
CA ASN A 381 14.00 18.21 -35.77
C ASN A 381 15.37 18.25 -36.49
N GLN A 382 15.50 17.60 -37.66
CA GLN A 382 16.73 17.64 -38.46
C GLN A 382 17.20 19.09 -38.67
N GLY A 383 18.32 19.45 -38.04
CA GLY A 383 18.94 20.78 -38.16
C GLY A 383 19.18 21.54 -36.84
N LYS A 384 18.62 21.11 -35.69
CA LYS A 384 18.95 21.71 -34.38
C LYS A 384 20.04 20.90 -33.67
N ARG A 385 21.21 21.50 -33.45
CA ARG A 385 22.29 20.90 -32.65
C ARG A 385 21.81 20.64 -31.21
N GLU A 386 21.83 19.39 -30.79
CA GLU A 386 21.54 19.04 -29.40
C GLU A 386 22.64 19.53 -28.46
N ARG A 387 22.24 20.06 -27.30
CA ARG A 387 23.16 20.42 -26.23
C ARG A 387 23.46 19.16 -25.43
N LYS A 388 24.74 18.80 -25.33
CA LYS A 388 25.21 17.69 -24.48
C LYS A 388 24.68 17.86 -23.05
N ASN A 389 24.04 16.83 -22.53
CA ASN A 389 23.70 16.78 -21.12
C ASN A 389 24.96 16.63 -20.26
N LYS A 390 24.94 17.15 -19.02
CA LYS A 390 26.07 17.14 -18.06
C LYS A 390 26.64 15.74 -17.76
N ALA A 391 25.90 14.68 -18.09
CA ALA A 391 26.30 13.28 -17.91
C ALA A 391 26.95 12.63 -19.15
N GLY A 392 27.17 13.36 -20.25
CA GLY A 392 27.78 12.83 -21.48
C GLY A 392 26.90 11.84 -22.26
N LYS A 393 25.66 11.62 -21.83
CA LYS A 393 24.64 10.85 -22.56
C LYS A 393 24.13 11.71 -23.73
N ASN A 394 24.34 11.23 -24.94
CA ASN A 394 23.90 11.87 -26.18
C ASN A 394 23.01 10.91 -26.98
N LEU A 395 22.05 11.45 -27.74
CA LEU A 395 21.21 10.69 -28.67
C LEU A 395 21.95 10.30 -29.97
N ASP A 396 23.26 10.60 -30.08
CA ASP A 396 24.11 10.40 -31.25
C ASP A 396 24.07 8.97 -31.84
N ILE A 397 23.85 7.92 -31.03
CA ILE A 397 23.73 6.52 -31.51
C ILE A 397 22.47 6.32 -32.36
N TRP A 398 21.46 7.16 -32.18
CA TRP A 398 20.16 7.11 -32.83
C TRP A 398 20.01 8.18 -33.93
N GLU A 399 21.10 8.89 -34.25
CA GLU A 399 21.17 9.74 -35.44
C GLU A 399 21.45 8.87 -36.66
N ILE A 400 20.42 8.58 -37.46
CA ILE A 400 20.62 8.01 -38.79
C ILE A 400 21.18 9.13 -39.66
N LYS A 401 22.50 9.10 -39.92
CA LYS A 401 23.11 9.92 -40.97
C LYS A 401 22.60 9.41 -42.32
N ALA A 402 21.70 10.16 -42.93
CA ALA A 402 21.31 9.96 -44.32
C ALA A 402 22.46 10.34 -45.26
#